data_AF-A0A7V8ZHZ5-F1
#
_entry.id   AF-A0A7V8ZHZ5-F1
#
_cell.length_a   1.000
_cell.length_b   1.000
_cell.length_c   1.000
_cell.angle_alpha   90.00
_cell.angle_beta   90.00
_cell.angle_gamma   90.00
#
_symmetry.space_group_name_H-M   'P 1'
#
loop_
_entity.id
_entity.type
_entity.pdbx_description
1 polymer ?
#
loop_
_entity_poly.entity_id
_entity_poly.type
_entity_poly.pdbx_seq_one_letter_code
_entity_poly.pdbx_strand_id
1 'polypeptide(L)'
;GAGLAGVLAGLVATGEPVLVVCADARRRREHLAERLGGFTLCSWRGLECAPDLADTYTHLVALDPPAHPAQRALLRRGDPATMAHEAWGEPELGFSVHVHDEQHALRDQLTAAYRLLRDTPGELPAALPASAVAAARVLAVLDELGLVSLDRSTLTLSVPPFGGRTELERSPTFAACSRRQEEAFTWLRPAQPQAA
;
A
#
# COMPACT_ATOMS: atom_id res chain seq x y z
N GLY A 1 17.53 -15.86 -18.51
CA GLY A 1 17.83 -14.60 -17.83
C GLY A 1 17.23 -14.66 -16.45
N ALA A 2 18.05 -14.53 -15.41
CA ALA A 2 17.62 -14.59 -14.01
C ALA A 2 16.99 -13.24 -13.61
N GLY A 3 15.83 -12.96 -14.20
CA GLY A 3 14.99 -11.83 -13.79
C GLY A 3 13.77 -12.36 -13.05
N LEU A 4 13.08 -11.46 -12.35
CA LEU A 4 11.79 -11.70 -11.69
C LEU A 4 10.83 -12.59 -12.52
N ALA A 5 10.69 -12.30 -13.82
CA ALA A 5 9.81 -13.06 -14.71
C ALA A 5 10.23 -14.53 -14.84
N GLY A 6 11.53 -14.83 -14.79
CA GLY A 6 12.06 -16.19 -14.78
C GLY A 6 11.77 -16.92 -13.48
N VAL A 7 11.87 -16.24 -12.33
CA VAL A 7 11.49 -16.80 -11.02
C VAL A 7 10.02 -17.15 -10.99
N LEU A 8 9.15 -16.20 -11.36
CA LEU A 8 7.70 -16.42 -11.39
C LEU A 8 7.31 -17.51 -12.39
N ALA A 9 7.86 -17.50 -13.60
CA ALA A 9 7.57 -18.54 -14.59
C ALA A 9 8.03 -19.93 -14.13
N GLY A 10 9.20 -20.01 -13.48
CA GLY A 10 9.72 -21.26 -12.93
C GLY A 10 8.82 -21.83 -11.82
N LEU A 11 8.36 -20.98 -10.91
CA LEU A 11 7.44 -21.37 -9.83
C LEU A 11 6.06 -21.76 -10.38
N VAL A 12 5.52 -21.01 -11.34
CA VAL A 12 4.23 -21.36 -11.95
C VAL A 12 4.32 -22.69 -12.72
N ALA A 13 5.47 -23.00 -13.33
CA ALA A 13 5.69 -24.23 -14.06
C ALA A 13 5.70 -25.49 -13.17
N THR A 14 5.83 -25.36 -11.84
CA THR A 14 5.71 -26.51 -10.92
C THR A 14 4.26 -27.01 -10.82
N GLY A 15 3.28 -26.17 -11.17
CA GLY A 15 1.86 -26.42 -10.99
C GLY A 15 1.36 -26.18 -9.55
N GLU A 16 2.23 -25.75 -8.64
CA GLU A 16 1.89 -25.43 -7.26
C GLU A 16 1.31 -24.00 -7.15
N PRO A 17 0.38 -23.74 -6.21
CA PRO A 17 -0.23 -22.43 -6.06
C PRO A 17 0.79 -21.36 -5.61
N VAL A 18 0.86 -20.26 -6.38
CA VAL A 18 1.75 -19.12 -6.13
C VAL A 18 0.96 -17.87 -5.73
N LEU A 19 1.29 -17.28 -4.58
CA LEU A 19 0.87 -15.94 -4.17
C LEU A 19 2.02 -14.96 -4.31
N VAL A 20 1.81 -13.92 -5.09
CA VAL A 20 2.72 -12.79 -5.26
C VAL A 20 2.24 -11.63 -4.40
N VAL A 21 3.14 -11.09 -3.58
CA VAL A 21 2.90 -9.97 -2.67
C VAL A 21 3.70 -8.76 -3.14
N CYS A 22 3.02 -7.62 -3.28
CA CYS A 22 3.64 -6.42 -3.85
C CYS A 22 3.21 -5.13 -3.13
N ALA A 23 3.82 -3.99 -3.45
CA ALA A 23 3.49 -2.71 -2.81
C ALA A 23 2.10 -2.20 -3.25
N ASP A 24 1.78 -2.32 -4.55
CA ASP A 24 0.46 -1.96 -5.11
C ASP A 24 0.03 -3.01 -6.15
N ALA A 25 -0.97 -3.81 -5.79
CA ALA A 25 -1.46 -4.91 -6.64
C ALA A 25 -2.19 -4.44 -7.89
N ARG A 26 -2.81 -3.25 -7.90
CA ARG A 26 -3.50 -2.75 -9.09
C ARG A 26 -2.49 -2.36 -10.16
N ARG A 27 -1.51 -1.52 -9.78
CA ARG A 27 -0.45 -1.06 -10.69
C ARG A 27 0.42 -2.23 -11.18
N ARG A 28 0.75 -3.17 -10.29
CA ARG A 28 1.51 -4.38 -10.69
C ARG A 28 0.71 -5.28 -11.62
N ARG A 29 -0.60 -5.45 -11.41
CA ARG A 29 -1.45 -6.23 -12.32
C ARG A 29 -1.45 -5.63 -13.74
N GLU A 30 -1.61 -4.32 -13.86
CA GLU A 30 -1.57 -3.63 -15.16
C GLU A 30 -0.24 -3.89 -15.91
N HIS A 31 0.88 -3.95 -15.18
CA HIS A 31 2.20 -4.23 -15.78
C HIS A 31 2.45 -5.72 -16.08
N LEU A 32 1.87 -6.64 -15.29
CA LEU A 32 2.15 -8.08 -15.38
C LEU A 32 1.16 -8.85 -16.26
N ALA A 33 -0.08 -8.37 -16.40
CA ALA A 33 -1.19 -9.11 -17.02
C ALA A 33 -0.92 -9.54 -18.47
N GLU A 34 -0.13 -8.79 -19.23
CA GLU A 34 0.19 -9.12 -20.62
C GLU A 34 1.35 -10.12 -20.76
N ARG A 35 2.07 -10.41 -19.67
CA ARG A 35 3.38 -11.06 -19.73
C ARG A 35 3.46 -12.35 -18.93
N LEU A 36 2.73 -12.44 -17.82
CA LEU A 36 2.80 -13.55 -16.87
C LEU A 36 1.41 -13.88 -16.33
N GLY A 37 1.16 -15.15 -16.04
CA GLY A 37 -0.09 -15.65 -15.45
C GLY A 37 0.16 -16.88 -14.59
N GLY A 38 -0.90 -17.47 -14.04
CA GLY A 38 -0.81 -18.68 -13.21
C GLY A 38 -0.47 -18.44 -11.73
N PHE A 39 -0.54 -17.19 -11.28
CA PHE A 39 -0.34 -16.81 -9.86
C PHE A 39 -1.44 -15.85 -9.41
N THR A 40 -1.63 -15.74 -8.09
CA THR A 40 -2.48 -14.72 -7.47
C THR A 40 -1.62 -13.53 -7.05
N LEU A 41 -2.16 -12.31 -7.14
CA LEU A 41 -1.46 -11.09 -6.75
C LEU A 41 -2.23 -10.36 -5.64
N CYS A 42 -1.56 -10.03 -4.55
CA CYS A 42 -2.08 -9.18 -3.47
C CYS A 42 -1.09 -8.09 -3.08
N SER A 43 -1.58 -7.02 -2.44
CA SER A 43 -0.69 -6.02 -1.87
C SER A 43 -0.26 -6.43 -0.46
N TRP A 44 0.86 -5.87 0.02
CA TRP A 44 1.29 -6.02 1.41
C TRP A 44 0.18 -5.64 2.40
N ARG A 45 -0.57 -4.56 2.13
CA ARG A 45 -1.75 -4.18 2.93
C ARG A 45 -2.85 -5.26 2.89
N GLY A 46 -3.10 -5.84 1.71
CA GLY A 46 -4.07 -6.93 1.57
C GLY A 46 -3.70 -8.12 2.44
N LEU A 47 -2.42 -8.51 2.44
CA LEU A 47 -1.90 -9.60 3.27
C LEU A 47 -1.90 -9.24 4.77
N GLU A 48 -1.63 -7.99 5.15
CA GLU A 48 -1.78 -7.53 6.55
C GLU A 48 -3.23 -7.64 7.03
N CYS A 49 -4.21 -7.31 6.18
CA CYS A 49 -5.63 -7.38 6.52
C CYS A 49 -6.18 -8.81 6.54
N ALA A 50 -5.63 -9.70 5.73
CA ALA A 50 -6.02 -11.11 5.65
C ALA A 50 -4.77 -12.02 5.64
N PRO A 51 -4.09 -12.20 6.79
CA PRO A 51 -2.85 -12.98 6.87
C PRO A 51 -3.03 -14.43 6.44
N ASP A 52 -4.19 -15.01 6.75
CA ASP A 52 -4.53 -16.41 6.47
C ASP A 52 -4.66 -16.68 4.95
N LEU A 53 -4.66 -15.64 4.11
CA LEU A 53 -4.54 -15.79 2.65
C LEU A 53 -3.27 -16.54 2.26
N ALA A 54 -2.19 -16.40 3.03
CA ALA A 54 -0.93 -17.09 2.76
C ALA A 54 -1.05 -18.62 2.88
N ASP A 55 -1.95 -19.11 3.73
CA ASP A 55 -2.05 -20.54 4.08
C ASP A 55 -2.56 -21.40 2.93
N THR A 56 -3.16 -20.80 1.90
CA THR A 56 -3.66 -21.52 0.72
C THR A 56 -2.62 -21.67 -0.39
N TYR A 57 -1.38 -21.18 -0.20
CA TYR A 57 -0.35 -21.15 -1.24
C TYR A 57 0.93 -21.86 -0.79
N THR A 58 1.50 -22.62 -1.71
CA THR A 58 2.77 -23.33 -1.50
C THR A 58 3.97 -22.40 -1.67
N HIS A 59 3.83 -21.40 -2.56
CA HIS A 59 4.86 -20.41 -2.82
C HIS A 59 4.35 -19.00 -2.51
N LEU A 60 5.06 -18.30 -1.62
CA LEU A 60 4.90 -16.87 -1.36
C LEU A 60 6.05 -16.13 -2.01
N VAL A 61 5.76 -15.22 -2.94
CA VAL A 61 6.78 -14.43 -3.63
C VAL A 61 6.57 -12.97 -3.27
N ALA A 62 7.48 -12.40 -2.49
CA ALA A 62 7.54 -10.96 -2.35
C ALA A 62 8.22 -10.36 -3.59
N LEU A 63 7.40 -9.76 -4.44
CA LEU A 63 7.77 -9.09 -5.68
C LEU A 63 8.44 -7.74 -5.39
N ASP A 64 7.89 -7.04 -4.41
CA ASP A 64 8.34 -5.75 -3.93
C ASP A 64 8.82 -5.93 -2.48
N PRO A 65 9.92 -5.30 -2.07
CA PRO A 65 10.40 -5.43 -0.70
C PRO A 65 9.32 -5.06 0.33
N PRO A 66 9.26 -5.76 1.47
CA PRO A 66 8.42 -5.34 2.59
C PRO A 66 8.90 -3.98 3.10
N ALA A 67 7.98 -3.09 3.44
CA ALA A 67 8.26 -1.75 3.94
C ALA A 67 8.59 -1.71 5.44
N HIS A 68 8.38 -2.80 6.19
CA HIS A 68 8.74 -2.89 7.61
C HIS A 68 8.84 -4.35 8.09
N PRO A 69 9.44 -4.62 9.28
CA PRO A 69 9.64 -5.97 9.80
C PRO A 69 8.35 -6.80 9.88
N ALA A 70 7.23 -6.18 10.27
CA ALA A 70 5.96 -6.90 10.39
C ALA A 70 5.45 -7.44 9.04
N GLN A 71 5.69 -6.74 7.92
CA GLN A 71 5.36 -7.27 6.58
C GLN A 71 6.25 -8.45 6.23
N ARG A 72 7.57 -8.36 6.49
CA ARG A 72 8.48 -9.47 6.23
C ARG A 72 8.11 -10.71 7.06
N ALA A 73 7.64 -10.52 8.29
CA ALA A 73 7.17 -11.60 9.15
C ALA A 73 5.94 -12.33 8.56
N LEU A 74 5.09 -11.66 7.78
CA LEU A 74 3.93 -12.31 7.13
C LEU A 74 4.36 -13.41 6.14
N LEU A 75 5.52 -13.27 5.49
CA LEU A 75 6.05 -14.29 4.58
C LEU A 75 6.37 -15.62 5.30
N ARG A 76 6.53 -15.58 6.62
CA ARG A 76 6.96 -16.73 7.43
C ARG A 76 5.94 -17.12 8.50
N ARG A 77 4.75 -16.52 8.46
CA ARG A 77 3.70 -16.72 9.48
C ARG A 77 2.95 -18.05 9.29
N GLY A 78 2.71 -18.45 8.05
CA GLY A 78 1.87 -19.59 7.69
C GLY A 78 2.54 -20.94 7.91
N ASP A 79 2.10 -21.94 7.16
CA ASP A 79 2.66 -23.29 7.21
C ASP A 79 4.19 -23.28 7.01
N PRO A 80 4.99 -23.92 7.89
CA PRO A 80 6.43 -24.08 7.69
C PRO A 80 6.84 -24.72 6.36
N ALA A 81 5.93 -25.45 5.70
CA ALA A 81 6.13 -26.00 4.36
C ALA A 81 6.00 -24.95 3.24
N THR A 82 5.38 -23.80 3.51
CA THR A 82 5.27 -22.71 2.54
C THR A 82 6.65 -22.10 2.27
N MET A 83 6.99 -22.04 0.98
CA MET A 83 8.27 -21.50 0.52
C MET A 83 8.15 -20.01 0.23
N ALA A 84 8.87 -19.20 1.01
CA ALA A 84 8.96 -17.76 0.82
C ALA A 84 10.16 -17.37 -0.07
N HIS A 85 9.89 -16.58 -1.10
CA HIS A 85 10.86 -16.09 -2.08
C HIS A 85 10.90 -14.56 -2.05
N GLU A 86 12.08 -13.98 -1.93
CA GLU A 86 12.30 -12.53 -2.01
C GLU A 86 12.89 -12.22 -3.40
N ALA A 87 12.11 -11.58 -4.28
CA ALA A 87 12.41 -11.52 -5.72
C ALA A 87 12.45 -10.09 -6.29
N TRP A 88 13.04 -9.15 -5.56
CA TRP A 88 13.13 -7.74 -5.96
C TRP A 88 14.54 -7.29 -6.34
N GLY A 89 14.61 -6.44 -7.36
CA GLY A 89 15.80 -5.66 -7.70
C GLY A 89 15.65 -4.18 -7.32
N GLU A 90 16.54 -3.34 -7.84
CA GLU A 90 16.48 -1.89 -7.69
C GLU A 90 15.16 -1.27 -8.20
N PRO A 91 14.59 -1.68 -9.35
CA PRO A 91 13.33 -1.12 -9.84
C PRO A 91 12.15 -1.38 -8.89
N GLU A 92 12.07 -2.60 -8.33
CA GLU A 92 11.06 -2.99 -7.35
C GLU A 92 11.21 -2.23 -6.03
N LEU A 93 12.45 -1.99 -5.58
CA LEU A 93 12.72 -1.17 -4.41
C LEU A 93 12.25 0.28 -4.64
N GLY A 94 12.63 0.89 -5.76
CA GLY A 94 12.20 2.24 -6.12
C GLY A 94 10.68 2.37 -6.21
N PHE A 95 10.01 1.38 -6.81
CA PHE A 95 8.55 1.30 -6.85
C PHE A 95 7.93 1.24 -5.44
N SER A 96 8.51 0.42 -4.55
CA SER A 96 8.03 0.27 -3.18
C SER A 96 8.16 1.56 -2.37
N VAL A 97 9.30 2.25 -2.49
CA VAL A 97 9.51 3.56 -1.86
C VAL A 97 8.48 4.56 -2.37
N HIS A 98 8.26 4.63 -3.69
CA HIS A 98 7.30 5.55 -4.29
C HIS A 98 5.87 5.29 -3.82
N VAL A 99 5.41 4.02 -3.85
CA VAL A 99 4.07 3.65 -3.37
C VAL A 99 3.92 3.94 -1.88
N HIS A 100 4.94 3.67 -1.08
CA HIS A 100 4.88 3.91 0.35
C HIS A 100 4.78 5.40 0.69
N ASP A 101 5.57 6.23 0.01
CA ASP A 101 5.53 7.68 0.16
C ASP A 101 4.17 8.24 -0.25
N GLU A 102 3.65 7.85 -1.43
CA GLU A 102 2.32 8.25 -1.89
C GLU A 102 1.22 7.90 -0.87
N GLN A 103 1.33 6.75 -0.21
CA GLN A 103 0.30 6.29 0.72
C GLN A 103 0.42 6.89 2.13
N HIS A 104 1.60 7.34 2.58
CA HIS A 104 1.85 7.73 3.98
C HIS A 104 2.34 9.17 4.18
N ALA A 105 2.91 9.82 3.16
CA ALA A 105 3.31 11.24 3.17
C ALA A 105 2.09 12.15 3.00
N LEU A 106 1.23 12.20 4.03
CA LEU A 106 -0.11 12.77 3.88
C LEU A 106 -0.16 14.30 3.95
N ARG A 107 0.86 14.99 4.48
CA ARG A 107 0.77 16.42 4.84
C ARG A 107 0.39 17.32 3.65
N ASP A 108 1.05 17.15 2.51
CA ASP A 108 0.78 17.95 1.31
C ASP A 108 -0.55 17.56 0.67
N GLN A 109 -0.86 16.26 0.65
CA GLN A 109 -2.13 15.72 0.14
C GLN A 109 -3.33 16.25 0.94
N LEU A 110 -3.22 16.30 2.27
CA LEU A 110 -4.24 16.88 3.16
C LEU A 110 -4.44 18.36 2.90
N THR A 111 -3.35 19.10 2.73
CA THR A 111 -3.40 20.54 2.47
C THR A 111 -4.09 20.82 1.14
N ALA A 112 -3.74 20.08 0.08
CA ALA A 112 -4.36 20.22 -1.23
C ALA A 112 -5.84 19.84 -1.21
N ALA A 113 -6.17 18.67 -0.64
CA ALA A 113 -7.53 18.16 -0.55
C ALA A 113 -8.44 19.09 0.24
N TYR A 114 -8.01 19.53 1.43
CA TYR A 114 -8.83 20.42 2.26
C TYR A 114 -9.07 21.77 1.59
N ARG A 115 -8.07 22.37 0.96
CA ARG A 115 -8.24 23.63 0.23
C ARG A 115 -9.29 23.49 -0.87
N LEU A 116 -9.19 22.45 -1.69
CA LEU A 116 -10.14 22.24 -2.77
C LEU A 116 -11.56 21.93 -2.25
N LEU A 117 -11.70 21.11 -1.22
CA LEU A 117 -13.01 20.80 -0.63
C LEU A 117 -13.66 22.03 0.03
N ARG A 118 -12.87 22.87 0.69
CA ARG A 118 -13.37 24.11 1.31
C ARG A 118 -13.85 25.10 0.27
N ASP A 119 -13.10 25.23 -0.82
CA ASP A 119 -13.39 26.22 -1.86
C ASP A 119 -14.48 25.70 -2.82
N THR A 120 -14.54 24.37 -3.04
CA THR A 120 -15.50 23.69 -3.93
C THR A 120 -15.99 22.36 -3.33
N PRO A 121 -16.97 22.37 -2.40
CA PRO A 121 -17.42 21.17 -1.67
C PRO A 121 -17.99 20.03 -2.53
N GLY A 122 -18.35 20.30 -3.80
CA GLY A 122 -18.87 19.31 -4.75
C GLY A 122 -17.81 18.54 -5.54
N GLU A 123 -16.53 18.92 -5.49
CA GLU A 123 -15.46 18.35 -6.33
C GLU A 123 -14.64 17.26 -5.63
N LEU A 124 -15.34 16.36 -4.91
CA LEU A 124 -14.70 15.30 -4.13
C LEU A 124 -13.70 14.45 -4.94
N PRO A 125 -14.01 13.96 -6.16
CA PRO A 125 -13.06 13.15 -6.92
C PRO A 125 -11.78 13.91 -7.29
N ALA A 126 -11.87 15.22 -7.52
CA ALA A 126 -10.71 16.04 -7.89
C ALA A 126 -9.86 16.42 -6.66
N ALA A 127 -10.48 16.49 -5.48
CA ALA A 127 -9.80 16.81 -4.23
C ALA A 127 -9.01 15.64 -3.64
N LEU A 128 -9.34 14.40 -4.01
CA LEU A 128 -8.74 13.21 -3.42
C LEU A 128 -7.55 12.70 -4.23
N PRO A 129 -6.53 12.13 -3.54
CA PRO A 129 -5.46 11.38 -4.19
C PRO A 129 -5.98 10.28 -5.12
N ALA A 130 -5.27 10.02 -6.22
CA ALA A 130 -5.62 8.95 -7.16
C ALA A 130 -5.55 7.54 -6.54
N SER A 131 -4.67 7.34 -5.55
CA SER A 131 -4.65 6.10 -4.76
C SER A 131 -5.84 6.06 -3.81
N ALA A 132 -6.70 5.05 -3.96
CA ALA A 132 -7.84 4.84 -3.07
C ALA A 132 -7.41 4.69 -1.59
N VAL A 133 -6.22 4.13 -1.33
CA VAL A 133 -5.66 4.00 0.02
C VAL A 133 -5.31 5.38 0.59
N ALA A 134 -4.63 6.21 -0.18
CA ALA A 134 -4.28 7.57 0.22
C ALA A 134 -5.54 8.44 0.37
N ALA A 135 -6.49 8.35 -0.56
CA ALA A 135 -7.78 9.03 -0.49
C ALA A 135 -8.58 8.67 0.77
N ALA A 136 -8.68 7.37 1.11
CA ALA A 136 -9.34 6.92 2.32
C ALA A 136 -8.66 7.47 3.59
N ARG A 137 -7.33 7.53 3.61
CA ARG A 137 -6.57 8.11 4.73
C ARG A 137 -6.76 9.62 4.83
N VAL A 138 -6.69 10.34 3.71
CA VAL A 138 -6.94 11.79 3.65
C VAL A 138 -8.33 12.09 4.21
N LEU A 139 -9.36 11.39 3.74
CA LEU A 139 -10.73 11.57 4.25
C LEU A 139 -10.84 11.26 5.74
N ALA A 140 -10.25 10.16 6.21
CA ALA A 140 -10.26 9.81 7.62
C ALA A 140 -9.61 10.89 8.50
N VAL A 141 -8.45 11.43 8.09
CA VAL A 141 -7.78 12.50 8.84
C VAL A 141 -8.62 13.78 8.87
N LEU A 142 -9.20 14.17 7.74
CA LEU A 142 -10.03 15.37 7.68
C LEU A 142 -11.29 15.23 8.56
N ASP A 143 -11.92 14.05 8.57
CA ASP A 143 -13.09 13.73 9.38
C ASP A 143 -12.74 13.69 10.89
N GLU A 144 -11.64 13.03 11.26
CA GLU A 144 -11.12 12.97 12.64
C GLU A 144 -10.78 14.36 13.22
N LEU A 145 -10.34 15.29 12.37
CA LEU A 145 -10.03 16.67 12.76
C LEU A 145 -11.25 17.60 12.71
N GLY A 146 -12.42 17.10 12.30
CA GLY A 146 -13.64 17.88 12.11
C GLY A 146 -13.53 18.94 11.01
N LEU A 147 -12.61 18.74 10.05
CA LEU A 147 -12.43 19.61 8.89
C LEU A 147 -13.41 19.27 7.76
N VAL A 148 -13.87 18.04 7.73
CA VAL A 148 -14.99 17.56 6.92
C VAL A 148 -15.87 16.67 7.79
N SER A 149 -17.08 16.39 7.34
CA SER A 149 -17.96 15.38 7.93
C SER A 149 -18.46 14.49 6.80
N LEU A 150 -18.13 13.19 6.87
CA LEU A 150 -18.59 12.18 5.92
C LEU A 150 -19.74 11.36 6.51
N ASP A 151 -20.95 11.52 5.99
CA ASP A 151 -22.05 10.59 6.26
C ASP A 151 -21.88 9.35 5.38
N ARG A 152 -21.46 8.24 5.98
CA ARG A 152 -21.24 6.97 5.28
C ARG A 152 -22.53 6.29 4.83
N SER A 153 -23.68 6.64 5.41
CA SER A 153 -24.97 6.06 5.04
C SER A 153 -25.50 6.66 3.74
N THR A 154 -25.26 7.95 3.53
CA THR A 154 -25.67 8.70 2.32
C THR A 154 -24.52 8.95 1.36
N LEU A 155 -23.28 8.63 1.75
CA LEU A 155 -22.03 8.95 1.06
C LEU A 155 -21.92 10.45 0.73
N THR A 156 -22.37 11.29 1.65
CA THR A 156 -22.31 12.75 1.49
C THR A 156 -21.21 13.34 2.36
N LEU A 157 -20.55 14.36 1.83
CA LEU A 157 -19.49 15.09 2.50
C LEU A 157 -19.91 16.54 2.67
N SER A 158 -19.65 17.09 3.85
CA SER A 158 -19.85 18.51 4.16
C SER A 158 -18.59 19.09 4.79
N VAL A 159 -18.38 20.38 4.56
CA VAL A 159 -17.26 21.14 5.14
C VAL A 159 -17.84 22.12 6.16
N PRO A 160 -17.68 21.87 7.48
CA PRO A 160 -18.19 22.79 8.48
C PRO A 160 -17.39 24.11 8.49
N PRO A 161 -17.96 25.20 9.04
CA PRO A 161 -17.21 26.43 9.27
C PRO A 161 -15.97 26.16 10.13
N PHE A 162 -14.79 26.50 9.61
CA PHE A 162 -13.52 26.24 10.28
C PHE A 162 -12.97 27.51 10.92
N GLY A 163 -12.83 27.47 12.25
CA GLY A 163 -12.56 28.66 13.07
C GLY A 163 -11.09 28.93 13.43
N GLY A 164 -10.09 28.22 12.88
CA GLY A 164 -8.71 28.44 13.33
C GLY A 164 -7.63 27.57 12.71
N ARG A 165 -6.60 27.24 13.47
CA ARG A 165 -5.56 26.27 13.08
C ARG A 165 -5.88 24.92 13.71
N THR A 166 -5.49 23.84 13.05
CA THR A 166 -5.54 22.49 13.62
C THR A 166 -4.15 21.87 13.59
N GLU A 167 -3.90 20.95 14.51
CA GLU A 167 -2.69 20.15 14.59
C GLU A 167 -3.00 18.78 13.99
N LEU A 168 -2.24 18.36 12.98
CA LEU A 168 -2.50 17.10 12.27
C LEU A 168 -2.29 15.90 13.20
N GLU A 169 -1.39 16.04 14.16
CA GLU A 169 -0.98 15.04 15.14
C GLU A 169 -2.14 14.64 16.08
N ARG A 170 -3.22 15.42 16.14
CA ARG A 170 -4.47 15.04 16.84
C ARG A 170 -5.26 13.94 16.12
N SER A 171 -5.02 13.73 14.83
CA SER A 171 -5.62 12.63 14.07
C SER A 171 -4.84 11.32 14.34
N PRO A 172 -5.49 10.28 14.88
CA PRO A 172 -4.85 8.96 15.03
C PRO A 172 -4.43 8.38 13.68
N THR A 173 -5.18 8.62 12.60
CA THR A 173 -4.80 8.16 11.26
C THR A 173 -3.54 8.86 10.77
N PHE A 174 -3.41 10.17 10.96
CA PHE A 174 -2.22 10.93 10.58
C PHE A 174 -1.00 10.43 11.36
N ALA A 175 -1.11 10.33 12.69
CA ALA A 175 -0.02 9.85 13.53
C ALA A 175 0.43 8.42 13.15
N ALA A 176 -0.51 7.53 12.85
CA ALA A 176 -0.19 6.17 12.38
C ALA A 176 0.52 6.18 11.01
N CYS A 177 0.11 7.05 10.10
CA CYS A 177 0.75 7.17 8.79
C CYS A 177 2.16 7.76 8.90
N SER A 178 2.38 8.78 9.73
CA SER A 178 3.71 9.35 9.98
C SER A 178 4.66 8.30 10.57
N ARG A 179 4.23 7.51 11.57
CA ARG A 179 5.03 6.40 12.10
C ARG A 179 5.38 5.37 11.02
N ARG A 180 4.40 4.96 10.22
CA ARG A 180 4.64 4.01 9.10
C ARG A 180 5.59 4.59 8.05
N GLN A 181 5.57 5.90 7.79
CA GLN A 181 6.50 6.57 6.88
C GLN A 181 7.94 6.51 7.42
N GLU A 182 8.13 6.84 8.71
CA GLU A 182 9.44 6.82 9.37
C GLU A 182 10.03 5.41 9.46
N GLU A 183 9.21 4.40 9.80
CA GLU A 183 9.61 2.99 9.83
C GLU A 183 10.13 2.53 8.46
N ALA A 184 9.38 2.84 7.39
CA ALA A 184 9.77 2.44 6.05
C ALA A 184 11.01 3.18 5.53
N PHE A 185 11.19 4.45 5.90
CA PHE A 185 12.43 5.16 5.58
C PHE A 185 13.65 4.46 6.20
N THR A 186 13.50 3.93 7.41
CA THR A 186 14.56 3.18 8.10
C THR A 186 14.78 1.80 7.48
N TRP A 187 13.72 1.16 6.98
CA TRP A 187 13.74 -0.23 6.52
C TRP A 187 14.05 -0.41 5.03
N LEU A 188 13.44 0.40 4.16
CA LEU A 188 13.62 0.32 2.71
C LEU A 188 14.94 0.94 2.26
N ARG A 189 15.41 2.03 2.89
CA ARG A 189 16.63 2.74 2.46
C ARG A 189 17.91 1.90 2.53
N PRO A 190 18.13 1.01 3.53
CA PRO A 190 19.26 0.08 3.53
C PRO A 190 18.99 -1.27 2.84
N ALA A 191 17.77 -1.50 2.31
CA ALA A 191 17.42 -2.78 1.72
C ALA A 191 18.25 -3.03 0.45
N GLN A 192 18.88 -4.20 0.36
CA GLN A 192 19.64 -4.60 -0.81
C GLN A 192 18.76 -5.43 -1.77
N PRO A 193 18.98 -5.32 -3.09
CA PRO A 193 18.39 -6.23 -4.09
C PRO A 193 18.56 -7.70 -3.69
N GLN A 194 17.50 -8.50 -3.80
CA GLN A 194 17.49 -9.92 -3.45
C GLN A 194 17.43 -10.84 -4.67
N ALA A 195 17.13 -10.31 -5.86
CA ALA A 195 17.21 -11.04 -7.12
C ALA A 195 18.57 -10.80 -7.81
N ALA A 196 19.29 -11.89 -8.10
CA ALA A 196 20.45 -11.94 -8.99
C ALA A 196 20.09 -12.62 -10.31
#